data_AF-A0A7W8GB60-F1
#
_entry.id   AF-A0A7W8GB60-F1
#
_cell.length_a   1.000
_cell.length_b   1.000
_cell.length_c   1.000
_cell.angle_alpha   90.00
_cell.angle_beta   90.00
_cell.angle_gamma   90.00
#
_symmetry.space_group_name_H-M   'P 1'
#
loop_
_entity.id
_entity.type
_entity.pdbx_description
1 polymer ?
#
loop_
_entity_poly.entity_id
_entity_poly.type
_entity_poly.pdbx_seq_one_letter_code
_entity_poly.pdbx_strand_id
1 'polypeptide(L)'
;MAAIALNFLFAYVFCDVLHIPLFMDTVFTVAITFYCGLLPGLVAAIGYNIISVLTFEIRGYAFDPFAILFAVCGILITLVTWLFARRKEEFRISPVITILYLVLIAMLSSFASIISSGVVDYVRFSLVDLPDRIAPIKNFTDSFVNQHFSLFAACILAQIPVSIMDRLITTFLGFGVYKLMVRFLGKERW
;
A
#
# COMPACT_ATOMS: atom_id res chain seq x y z
N MET A 1 2.05 -16.14 -3.55
CA MET A 1 0.92 -16.71 -2.79
C MET A 1 1.03 -16.43 -1.29
N ALA A 2 2.05 -16.90 -0.57
CA ALA A 2 2.19 -16.64 0.88
C ALA A 2 2.17 -15.14 1.24
N ALA A 3 2.88 -14.29 0.49
CA ALA A 3 2.86 -12.84 0.69
C ALA A 3 1.46 -12.22 0.59
N ILE A 4 0.63 -12.71 -0.34
CA ILE A 4 -0.75 -12.22 -0.53
C ILE A 4 -1.59 -12.58 0.69
N ALA A 5 -1.55 -13.85 1.13
CA ALA A 5 -2.28 -14.30 2.32
C ALA A 5 -1.85 -13.55 3.58
N LEU A 6 -0.55 -13.30 3.74
CA LEU A 6 -0.02 -12.52 4.87
C LEU A 6 -0.45 -11.06 4.80
N ASN A 7 -0.46 -10.42 3.63
CA ASN A 7 -1.01 -9.06 3.49
C ASN A 7 -2.49 -9.02 3.88
N PHE A 8 -3.30 -10.01 3.49
CA PHE A 8 -4.71 -10.08 3.92
C PHE A 8 -4.86 -10.21 5.42
N LEU A 9 -4.06 -11.07 6.06
CA LEU A 9 -4.08 -11.26 7.51
C LEU A 9 -3.65 -9.98 8.22
N PHE A 10 -2.60 -9.31 7.73
CA PHE A 10 -2.11 -8.07 8.31
C PHE A 10 -3.14 -6.94 8.18
N ALA A 11 -3.72 -6.75 6.98
CA ALA A 11 -4.78 -5.79 6.75
C ALA A 11 -6.02 -6.09 7.63
N TYR A 12 -6.40 -7.36 7.79
CA TYR A 12 -7.51 -7.75 8.66
C TYR A 12 -7.25 -7.39 10.14
N VAL A 13 -6.07 -7.73 10.66
CA VAL A 13 -5.73 -7.42 12.05
C VAL A 13 -5.68 -5.90 12.29
N PHE A 14 -5.08 -5.14 11.38
CA PHE A 14 -4.91 -3.69 11.59
C PHE A 14 -6.19 -2.91 11.32
N CYS A 15 -6.90 -3.18 10.22
CA CYS A 15 -8.10 -2.45 9.84
C CYS A 15 -9.34 -2.95 10.58
N ASP A 16 -9.59 -4.27 10.61
CA ASP A 16 -10.86 -4.81 11.10
C ASP A 16 -10.83 -5.13 12.62
N VAL A 17 -9.68 -5.53 13.18
CA VAL A 17 -9.56 -5.84 14.61
C VAL A 17 -9.12 -4.63 15.42
N LEU A 18 -8.00 -4.00 15.03
CA LEU A 18 -7.41 -2.87 15.75
C LEU A 18 -8.00 -1.51 15.38
N HIS A 19 -8.81 -1.44 14.31
CA HIS A 19 -9.45 -0.20 13.83
C HIS A 19 -8.43 0.92 13.53
N ILE A 20 -7.22 0.56 13.10
CA ILE A 20 -6.18 1.50 12.71
C ILE A 20 -6.49 2.00 11.30
N PRO A 21 -6.49 3.33 11.05
CA PRO A 21 -6.86 3.93 9.77
C PRO A 21 -5.76 3.81 8.69
N LEU A 22 -5.08 2.67 8.61
CA LEU A 22 -3.98 2.39 7.69
C LEU A 22 -4.21 1.04 7.00
N PHE A 23 -3.86 0.92 5.72
CA PHE A 23 -4.16 -0.25 4.91
C PHE A 23 -3.26 -1.45 5.22
N MET A 24 -1.96 -1.21 5.43
CA MET A 24 -0.96 -2.20 5.80
C MET A 24 -0.88 -3.42 4.85
N ASP A 25 -1.36 -3.27 3.63
CA ASP A 25 -1.65 -4.34 2.67
C ASP A 25 -0.50 -4.67 1.72
N THR A 26 0.63 -3.98 1.87
CA THR A 26 1.81 -4.17 1.00
C THR A 26 3.08 -4.51 1.75
N VAL A 27 3.03 -4.75 3.07
CA VAL A 27 4.23 -5.10 3.86
C VAL A 27 4.96 -6.27 3.22
N PHE A 28 4.23 -7.36 2.92
CA PHE A 28 4.81 -8.56 2.34
C PHE A 28 5.04 -8.44 0.83
N THR A 29 4.34 -7.52 0.16
CA THR A 29 4.62 -7.15 -1.24
C THR A 29 5.97 -6.46 -1.35
N VAL A 30 6.27 -5.50 -0.47
CA VAL A 30 7.57 -4.84 -0.40
C VAL A 30 8.66 -5.87 -0.05
N ALA A 31 8.41 -6.72 0.96
CA ALA A 31 9.37 -7.74 1.38
C ALA A 31 9.73 -8.72 0.24
N ILE A 32 8.73 -9.23 -0.50
CA ILE A 32 8.99 -10.14 -1.62
C ILE A 32 9.63 -9.42 -2.80
N THR A 33 9.37 -8.11 -2.96
CA THR A 33 10.05 -7.30 -3.99
C THR A 33 11.53 -7.16 -3.68
N PHE A 34 11.90 -6.90 -2.42
CA PHE A 34 13.30 -6.92 -1.98
C PHE A 34 13.93 -8.32 -2.12
N TYR A 35 13.20 -9.39 -1.79
CA TYR A 35 13.76 -10.75 -1.72
C TYR A 35 13.84 -11.49 -3.07
N CYS A 36 12.83 -11.33 -3.95
CA CYS A 36 12.71 -12.04 -5.22
C CYS A 36 12.62 -11.13 -6.47
N GLY A 37 12.50 -9.80 -6.30
CA GLY A 37 12.55 -8.85 -7.41
C GLY A 37 11.17 -8.42 -7.92
N LEU A 38 11.16 -7.81 -9.11
CA LEU A 38 9.98 -7.11 -9.66
C LEU A 38 8.79 -8.03 -9.90
N LEU A 39 8.99 -9.13 -10.64
CA LEU A 39 7.87 -9.99 -11.07
C LEU A 39 7.08 -10.57 -9.89
N PRO A 40 7.72 -11.16 -8.85
CA PRO A 40 6.98 -11.66 -7.69
C PRO A 40 6.29 -10.56 -6.89
N GLY A 41 6.88 -9.35 -6.85
CA GLY A 41 6.26 -8.17 -6.27
C GLY A 41 4.97 -7.77 -7.00
N LEU A 42 5.02 -7.70 -8.35
CA LEU A 42 3.85 -7.34 -9.16
C LEU A 42 2.72 -8.36 -9.03
N VAL A 43 3.06 -9.66 -9.05
CA VAL A 43 2.09 -10.74 -8.83
C VAL A 43 1.45 -10.60 -7.44
N ALA A 44 2.22 -10.25 -6.41
CA ALA A 44 1.66 -10.03 -5.07
C ALA A 44 0.74 -8.80 -5.02
N ALA A 45 1.14 -7.68 -5.62
CA ALA A 45 0.35 -6.44 -5.66
C ALA A 45 -0.99 -6.61 -6.40
N ILE A 46 -0.95 -7.17 -7.60
CA ILE A 46 -2.13 -7.40 -8.44
C ILE A 46 -3.01 -8.49 -7.81
N GLY A 47 -2.40 -9.60 -7.40
CA GLY A 47 -3.12 -10.73 -6.80
C GLY A 47 -3.84 -10.36 -5.51
N TYR A 48 -3.23 -9.53 -4.65
CA TYR A 48 -3.90 -8.99 -3.47
C TYR A 48 -5.16 -8.21 -3.85
N ASN A 49 -5.07 -7.27 -4.80
CA ASN A 49 -6.23 -6.45 -5.18
C ASN A 49 -7.35 -7.28 -5.83
N ILE A 50 -7.02 -8.27 -6.68
CA ILE A 50 -8.01 -9.18 -7.26
C ILE A 50 -8.75 -9.97 -6.17
N ILE A 51 -8.01 -10.61 -5.26
CA ILE A 51 -8.62 -11.39 -4.18
C ILE A 51 -9.39 -10.49 -3.22
N SER A 52 -8.94 -9.24 -3.05
CA SER A 52 -9.59 -8.28 -2.15
C SER A 52 -11.00 -8.04 -2.64
N VAL A 53 -11.16 -7.67 -3.91
CA VAL A 53 -12.46 -7.49 -4.60
C VAL A 53 -13.36 -8.72 -4.43
N LEU A 54 -12.83 -9.94 -4.62
CA LEU A 54 -13.59 -11.18 -4.48
C LEU A 54 -14.03 -11.50 -3.05
N THR A 55 -13.35 -10.94 -2.04
CA THR A 55 -13.60 -11.21 -0.62
C THR A 55 -14.32 -10.06 0.10
N PHE A 56 -14.69 -8.99 -0.62
CA PHE A 56 -15.45 -7.84 -0.07
C PHE A 56 -16.75 -8.30 0.61
N GLU A 57 -17.53 -9.17 -0.04
CA GLU A 57 -18.79 -9.68 0.51
C GLU A 57 -18.59 -10.49 1.80
N ILE A 58 -17.52 -11.28 1.86
CA ILE A 58 -17.16 -12.09 3.04
C ILE A 58 -16.78 -11.20 4.22
N ARG A 59 -16.22 -10.02 3.95
CA ARG A 59 -15.84 -9.03 4.96
C ARG A 59 -16.97 -8.09 5.35
N GLY A 60 -18.19 -8.29 4.81
CA GLY A 60 -19.35 -7.47 5.12
C GLY A 60 -19.34 -6.09 4.46
N TYR A 61 -18.48 -5.89 3.45
CA TYR A 61 -18.41 -4.67 2.65
C TYR A 61 -19.31 -4.80 1.41
N ALA A 62 -19.90 -3.68 0.98
CA ALA A 62 -20.62 -3.63 -0.29
C ALA A 62 -19.68 -3.93 -1.46
N PHE A 63 -20.14 -4.69 -2.44
CA PHE A 63 -19.37 -4.99 -3.65
C PHE A 63 -19.02 -3.68 -4.36
N ASP A 64 -17.72 -3.46 -4.53
CA ASP A 64 -17.18 -2.26 -5.16
C ASP A 64 -16.31 -2.63 -6.36
N PRO A 65 -16.83 -2.52 -7.60
CA PRO A 65 -16.07 -2.87 -8.79
C PRO A 65 -14.89 -1.93 -9.04
N PHE A 66 -14.89 -0.71 -8.47
CA PHE A 66 -13.79 0.25 -8.61
C PHE A 66 -12.61 -0.11 -7.70
N ALA A 67 -12.80 -0.99 -6.72
CA ALA A 67 -11.73 -1.40 -5.81
C ALA A 67 -10.54 -2.05 -6.54
N ILE A 68 -10.75 -2.66 -7.71
CA ILE A 68 -9.65 -3.22 -8.51
C ILE A 68 -8.68 -2.13 -9.02
N LEU A 69 -9.14 -0.89 -9.20
CA LEU A 69 -8.32 0.20 -9.72
C LEU A 69 -7.21 0.60 -8.74
N PHE A 70 -7.36 0.31 -7.44
CA PHE A 70 -6.31 0.50 -6.44
C PHE A 70 -5.11 -0.45 -6.64
N ALA A 71 -5.22 -1.47 -7.51
CA ALA A 71 -4.06 -2.26 -7.94
C ALA A 71 -2.96 -1.39 -8.55
N VAL A 72 -3.30 -0.25 -9.16
CA VAL A 72 -2.33 0.73 -9.69
C VAL A 72 -1.38 1.20 -8.59
N CYS A 73 -1.88 1.44 -7.38
CA CYS A 73 -1.07 1.87 -6.24
C CYS A 73 -0.04 0.79 -5.89
N GLY A 74 -0.49 -0.46 -5.71
CA GLY A 74 0.38 -1.59 -5.42
C GLY A 74 1.45 -1.82 -6.50
N ILE A 75 1.11 -1.62 -7.78
CA ILE A 75 2.04 -1.69 -8.90
C ILE A 75 3.10 -0.58 -8.79
N LEU A 76 2.69 0.67 -8.58
CA LEU A 76 3.59 1.82 -8.43
C LEU A 76 4.54 1.63 -7.23
N ILE A 77 4.03 1.18 -6.09
CA ILE A 77 4.81 0.86 -4.89
C ILE A 77 5.87 -0.20 -5.22
N THR A 78 5.49 -1.25 -5.94
CA THR A 78 6.41 -2.33 -6.34
C THR A 78 7.50 -1.81 -7.26
N LEU A 79 7.13 -0.99 -8.26
CA LEU A 79 8.08 -0.42 -9.22
C LEU A 79 9.10 0.48 -8.53
N VAL A 80 8.64 1.39 -7.66
CA VAL A 80 9.51 2.27 -6.87
C VAL A 80 10.42 1.43 -5.97
N THR A 81 9.86 0.48 -5.22
CA THR A 81 10.64 -0.39 -4.34
C THR A 81 11.73 -1.13 -5.13
N TRP A 82 11.37 -1.75 -6.25
CA TRP A 82 12.31 -2.48 -7.09
C TRP A 82 13.43 -1.59 -7.67
N LEU A 83 13.09 -0.37 -8.10
CA LEU A 83 14.03 0.58 -8.70
C LEU A 83 15.22 0.89 -7.77
N PHE A 84 14.96 0.97 -6.47
CA PHE A 84 15.98 1.19 -5.44
C PHE A 84 16.53 -0.13 -4.89
N ALA A 85 15.68 -1.15 -4.68
CA ALA A 85 16.09 -2.45 -4.17
C ALA A 85 17.12 -3.16 -5.05
N ARG A 86 17.21 -2.87 -6.36
CA ARG A 86 18.27 -3.42 -7.23
C ARG A 86 19.68 -3.03 -6.81
N ARG A 87 19.85 -1.93 -6.04
CA ARG A 87 21.15 -1.43 -5.58
C ARG A 87 21.50 -1.95 -4.20
N LYS A 88 21.42 -3.26 -4.00
CA LYS A 88 21.52 -3.90 -2.67
C LYS A 88 22.82 -3.61 -1.92
N GLU A 89 23.91 -3.41 -2.65
CA GLU A 89 25.21 -3.06 -2.06
C GLU A 89 25.17 -1.70 -1.35
N GLU A 90 24.36 -0.74 -1.82
CA GLU A 90 24.22 0.57 -1.16
C GLU A 90 23.57 0.45 0.23
N PHE A 91 22.68 -0.53 0.43
CA PHE A 91 22.06 -0.84 1.73
C PHE A 91 23.03 -1.51 2.71
N ARG A 92 24.20 -1.97 2.27
CA ARG A 92 25.22 -2.61 3.12
C ARG A 92 26.28 -1.62 3.62
N ILE A 93 26.34 -0.41 3.05
CA ILE A 93 27.35 0.60 3.39
C ILE A 93 27.18 1.10 4.82
N SER A 94 25.97 1.52 5.19
CA SER A 94 25.67 2.04 6.53
C SER A 94 24.18 1.93 6.86
N PRO A 95 23.81 1.72 8.14
CA PRO A 95 22.43 1.79 8.59
C PRO A 95 21.75 3.12 8.26
N VAL A 96 22.48 4.25 8.30
CA VAL A 96 21.94 5.57 7.99
C VAL A 96 21.55 5.65 6.51
N ILE A 97 22.40 5.15 5.62
CA ILE A 97 22.14 5.12 4.18
C ILE A 97 20.91 4.23 3.90
N THR A 98 20.81 3.07 4.56
CA THR A 98 19.62 2.21 4.48
C THR A 98 18.35 2.97 4.85
N ILE A 99 18.36 3.67 5.99
CA ILE A 99 17.20 4.46 6.45
C ILE A 99 16.84 5.52 5.40
N LEU A 100 17.82 6.24 4.85
CA LEU A 100 17.58 7.25 3.81
C LEU A 100 16.94 6.63 2.55
N TYR A 101 17.41 5.47 2.10
CA TYR A 101 16.78 4.78 0.97
C TYR A 101 15.36 4.31 1.28
N LEU A 102 15.10 3.80 2.49
CA LEU A 102 13.75 3.40 2.89
C LEU A 102 12.80 4.59 2.97
N VAL A 103 13.26 5.73 3.50
CA VAL A 103 12.49 6.98 3.50
C VAL A 103 12.25 7.46 2.06
N LEU A 104 13.25 7.41 1.19
CA LEU A 104 13.10 7.80 -0.22
C LEU A 104 12.08 6.91 -0.94
N ILE A 105 12.13 5.59 -0.76
CA ILE A 105 11.15 4.64 -1.30
C ILE A 105 9.75 4.97 -0.77
N ALA A 106 9.61 5.19 0.54
CA ALA A 106 8.34 5.53 1.16
C ALA A 106 7.77 6.84 0.62
N MET A 107 8.59 7.89 0.48
CA MET A 107 8.14 9.20 -0.01
C MET A 107 7.76 9.17 -1.49
N LEU A 108 8.58 8.55 -2.35
CA LEU A 108 8.28 8.44 -3.78
C LEU A 108 7.04 7.56 -4.04
N SER A 109 6.92 6.45 -3.33
CA SER A 109 5.73 5.60 -3.43
C SER A 109 4.48 6.29 -2.86
N SER A 110 4.62 7.10 -1.80
CA SER A 110 3.52 7.93 -1.27
C SER A 110 3.07 8.95 -2.30
N PHE A 111 4.00 9.68 -2.91
CA PHE A 111 3.66 10.68 -3.93
C PHE A 111 2.90 10.06 -5.10
N ALA A 112 3.39 8.93 -5.62
CA ALA A 112 2.72 8.20 -6.69
C ALA A 112 1.33 7.71 -6.26
N SER A 113 1.21 7.17 -5.05
CA SER A 113 -0.03 6.62 -4.51
C SER A 113 -1.06 7.70 -4.17
N ILE A 114 -0.65 8.88 -3.70
CA ILE A 114 -1.55 10.00 -3.40
C ILE A 114 -2.28 10.43 -4.67
N ILE A 115 -1.54 10.60 -5.77
CA ILE A 115 -2.12 11.00 -7.05
C ILE A 115 -3.00 9.87 -7.61
N SER A 116 -2.49 8.64 -7.69
CA SER A 116 -3.27 7.54 -8.29
C SER A 116 -4.51 7.21 -7.47
N SER A 117 -4.38 7.08 -6.15
CA SER A 117 -5.51 6.76 -5.26
C SER A 117 -6.52 7.89 -5.19
N GLY A 118 -6.07 9.16 -5.16
CA GLY A 118 -6.99 10.30 -5.15
C GLY A 118 -7.79 10.43 -6.46
N VAL A 119 -7.20 10.10 -7.61
CA VAL A 119 -7.94 10.02 -8.89
C VAL A 119 -8.95 8.86 -8.86
N VAL A 120 -8.55 7.70 -8.35
CA VAL A 120 -9.47 6.54 -8.21
C VAL A 120 -10.63 6.88 -7.27
N ASP A 121 -10.36 7.49 -6.12
CA ASP A 121 -11.38 7.93 -5.17
C ASP A 121 -12.31 8.97 -5.77
N TYR A 122 -11.79 9.94 -6.53
CA TYR A 122 -12.62 10.91 -7.23
C TYR A 122 -13.60 10.24 -8.21
N VAL A 123 -13.10 9.31 -9.03
CA VAL A 123 -13.95 8.55 -9.98
C VAL A 123 -14.99 7.72 -9.22
N ARG A 124 -14.56 7.03 -8.17
CA ARG A 124 -15.40 6.19 -7.31
C ARG A 124 -16.53 7.00 -6.67
N PHE A 125 -16.22 8.11 -5.99
CA PHE A 125 -17.21 8.96 -5.33
C PHE A 125 -18.08 9.74 -6.31
N SER A 126 -17.62 10.00 -7.54
CA SER A 126 -18.45 10.64 -8.57
C SER A 126 -19.47 9.69 -9.19
N LEU A 127 -19.24 8.38 -9.14
CA LEU A 127 -20.06 7.37 -9.84
C LEU A 127 -20.88 6.49 -8.90
N VAL A 128 -20.43 6.27 -7.66
CA VAL A 128 -21.10 5.36 -6.72
C VAL A 128 -21.18 5.99 -5.32
N ASP A 129 -22.40 6.16 -4.85
CA ASP A 129 -22.70 6.62 -3.50
C ASP A 129 -22.75 5.39 -2.56
N LEU A 130 -21.58 4.90 -2.14
CA LEU A 130 -21.46 3.72 -1.27
C LEU A 130 -21.63 4.10 0.21
N PRO A 131 -22.46 3.38 1.00
CA PRO A 131 -22.64 3.62 2.43
C PRO A 131 -21.39 3.25 3.26
N ASP A 132 -20.43 4.17 3.29
CA ASP A 132 -20.09 5.02 4.44
C ASP A 132 -19.78 4.45 5.84
N ARG A 133 -18.99 3.38 6.01
CA ARG A 133 -18.56 3.02 7.39
C ARG A 133 -17.09 2.77 7.68
N ILE A 134 -16.20 2.52 6.72
CA ILE A 134 -14.88 1.95 7.10
C ILE A 134 -13.68 2.47 6.29
N ALA A 135 -13.85 3.37 5.31
CA ALA A 135 -12.69 3.95 4.63
C ALA A 135 -12.18 5.17 5.42
N PRO A 136 -11.01 5.11 6.11
CA PRO A 136 -10.46 6.26 6.84
C PRO A 136 -10.27 7.49 5.95
N ILE A 137 -10.03 7.28 4.65
CA ILE A 137 -9.94 8.34 3.64
C ILE A 137 -11.27 9.11 3.52
N LYS A 138 -12.42 8.45 3.59
CA LYS A 138 -13.72 9.12 3.40
C LYS A 138 -13.97 10.16 4.49
N ASN A 139 -13.66 9.84 5.76
CA ASN A 139 -13.77 10.80 6.86
C ASN A 139 -12.91 12.06 6.63
N PHE A 140 -11.70 11.87 6.10
CA PHE A 140 -10.84 13.00 5.72
C PHE A 140 -11.41 13.77 4.52
N THR A 141 -11.85 13.07 3.48
CA THR A 141 -12.45 13.68 2.28
C THR A 141 -13.67 14.53 2.67
N ASP A 142 -14.58 13.99 3.47
CA ASP A 142 -15.78 14.70 3.94
C ASP A 142 -15.42 15.94 4.75
N SER A 143 -14.37 15.84 5.59
CA SER A 143 -13.87 17.00 6.36
C SER A 143 -13.35 18.12 5.46
N PHE A 144 -12.69 17.80 4.35
CA PHE A 144 -12.23 18.80 3.38
C PHE A 144 -13.37 19.36 2.52
N VAL A 145 -14.32 18.52 2.11
CA VAL A 145 -15.53 18.98 1.39
C VAL A 145 -16.33 19.96 2.24
N ASN A 146 -16.47 19.67 3.54
CA ASN A 146 -17.12 20.57 4.51
C ASN A 146 -16.38 21.91 4.68
N GLN A 147 -15.09 21.97 4.35
CA GLN A 147 -14.30 23.20 4.33
C GLN A 147 -14.32 23.90 2.95
N HIS A 148 -15.27 23.55 2.08
CA HIS A 148 -15.46 24.10 0.74
C HIS A 148 -14.34 23.80 -0.27
N PHE A 149 -13.53 22.77 -0.05
CA PHE A 149 -12.64 22.25 -1.10
C PHE A 149 -13.46 21.54 -2.19
N SER A 150 -12.98 21.56 -3.43
CA SER A 150 -13.57 20.75 -4.49
C SER A 150 -13.40 19.25 -4.17
N LEU A 151 -14.34 18.41 -4.60
CA LEU A 151 -14.28 16.95 -4.35
C LEU A 151 -12.94 16.35 -4.79
N PHE A 152 -12.44 16.75 -5.96
CA PHE A 152 -11.15 16.29 -6.46
C PHE A 152 -9.98 16.68 -5.53
N ALA A 153 -9.95 17.93 -5.07
CA ALA A 153 -8.92 18.38 -4.13
C ALA A 153 -9.04 17.65 -2.78
N ALA A 154 -10.26 17.46 -2.28
CA ALA A 154 -10.53 16.74 -1.04
C ALA A 154 -10.02 15.29 -1.10
N CYS A 155 -10.26 14.55 -2.20
CA CYS A 155 -9.74 13.20 -2.37
C CYS A 155 -8.21 13.14 -2.36
N ILE A 156 -7.54 14.08 -3.02
CA ILE A 156 -6.07 14.13 -3.04
C ILE A 156 -5.51 14.50 -1.66
N LEU A 157 -6.11 15.48 -0.98
CA LEU A 157 -5.65 15.94 0.34
C LEU A 157 -5.86 14.88 1.43
N ALA A 158 -6.98 14.17 1.39
CA ALA A 158 -7.29 13.07 2.30
C ALA A 158 -6.26 11.93 2.22
N GLN A 159 -5.67 11.72 1.04
CA GLN A 159 -4.67 10.68 0.81
C GLN A 159 -3.31 10.99 1.41
N ILE A 160 -2.96 12.27 1.58
CA ILE A 160 -1.63 12.69 2.06
C ILE A 160 -1.28 12.05 3.42
N PRO A 161 -2.05 12.27 4.51
CA PRO A 161 -1.68 11.75 5.82
C PRO A 161 -1.68 10.21 5.84
N VAL A 162 -2.70 9.59 5.24
CA VAL A 162 -2.87 8.13 5.23
C VAL A 162 -1.74 7.47 4.45
N SER A 163 -1.49 7.92 3.21
CA SER A 163 -0.46 7.35 2.34
C SER A 163 0.93 7.50 2.96
N ILE A 164 1.30 8.69 3.44
CA ILE A 164 2.66 8.90 3.99
C ILE A 164 2.91 7.99 5.19
N MET A 165 1.97 7.92 6.15
CA MET A 165 2.12 7.08 7.34
C MET A 165 2.16 5.60 6.98
N ASP A 166 1.22 5.16 6.15
CA ASP A 166 1.10 3.78 5.73
C ASP A 166 2.36 3.33 4.95
N ARG A 167 2.86 4.15 4.03
CA ARG A 167 4.06 3.83 3.23
C ARG A 167 5.34 3.80 4.05
N LEU A 168 5.50 4.70 5.01
CA LEU A 168 6.64 4.69 5.94
C LEU A 168 6.64 3.38 6.73
N ILE A 169 5.53 3.03 7.37
CA ILE A 169 5.45 1.83 8.19
C ILE A 169 5.64 0.57 7.33
N THR A 170 4.93 0.46 6.21
CA THR A 170 4.96 -0.73 5.35
C THR A 170 6.32 -0.95 4.70
N THR A 171 7.04 0.11 4.34
CA THR A 171 8.38 0.02 3.73
C THR A 171 9.42 -0.45 4.73
N PHE A 172 9.40 0.09 5.96
CA PHE A 172 10.31 -0.32 7.02
C PHE A 172 10.01 -1.75 7.50
N LEU A 173 8.74 -2.09 7.73
CA LEU A 173 8.33 -3.45 8.08
C LEU A 173 8.68 -4.43 6.95
N GLY A 174 8.41 -4.06 5.69
CA GLY A 174 8.73 -4.89 4.53
C GLY A 174 10.23 -5.18 4.41
N PHE A 175 11.08 -4.17 4.65
CA PHE A 175 12.53 -4.36 4.69
C PHE A 175 12.98 -5.23 5.89
N GLY A 176 12.35 -5.06 7.05
CA GLY A 176 12.59 -5.91 8.23
C GLY A 176 12.25 -7.38 7.95
N VAL A 177 11.07 -7.64 7.37
CA VAL A 177 10.65 -8.99 6.94
C VAL A 177 11.63 -9.55 5.91
N TYR A 178 12.07 -8.74 4.94
CA TYR A 178 13.11 -9.14 3.98
C TYR A 178 14.41 -9.60 4.68
N LYS A 179 14.92 -8.84 5.66
CA LYS A 179 16.12 -9.22 6.41
C LYS A 179 15.93 -10.54 7.17
N LEU A 180 14.75 -10.75 7.76
CA LEU A 180 14.40 -12.03 8.40
C LEU A 180 14.38 -13.17 7.38
N MET A 181 13.78 -12.96 6.20
CA MET A 181 13.76 -13.96 5.13
C MET A 181 15.16 -14.35 4.68
N VAL A 182 16.07 -13.38 4.50
CA VAL A 182 17.48 -13.68 4.15
C VAL A 182 18.16 -14.50 5.25
N ARG A 183 17.86 -14.20 6.52
CA ARG A 183 18.42 -14.94 7.67
C ARG A 183 17.92 -16.39 7.74
N PHE A 184 16.66 -16.65 7.44
CA PHE A 184 16.06 -18.00 7.57
C PHE A 184 16.11 -18.84 6.29
N LEU A 185 15.93 -18.23 5.12
CA LEU A 185 15.84 -18.92 3.83
C LEU A 185 17.17 -18.92 3.07
N GLY A 186 18.19 -18.21 3.56
CA GLY A 186 19.50 -18.13 2.95
C GLY A 186 19.59 -17.11 1.82
N LYS A 187 20.53 -17.34 0.89
CA LYS A 187 20.98 -16.38 -0.13
C LYS A 187 19.80 -15.75 -0.90
N GLU A 188 19.90 -14.44 -1.09
CA GLU A 188 18.96 -13.64 -1.87
C GLU A 188 18.81 -14.23 -3.29
N ARG A 189 17.59 -14.24 -3.83
CA ARG A 189 17.26 -14.96 -5.07
C ARG A 189 17.47 -14.16 -6.36
N TRP A 190 17.96 -12.92 -6.28
CA TRP A 190 18.21 -12.02 -7.41
C TRP A 190 19.18 -10.90 -7.01
#